data_AF-R9GNB0-F1
#
_entry.id   AF-R9GNB0-F1
#
_cell.length_a   1.000
_cell.length_b   1.000
_cell.length_c   1.000
_cell.angle_alpha   90.00
_cell.angle_beta   90.00
_cell.angle_gamma   90.00
#
_symmetry.space_group_name_H-M   'P 1'
#
loop_
_entity.id
_entity.type
_entity.pdbx_description
1 polymer ?
#
loop_
_entity_poly.entity_id
_entity_poly.type
_entity_poly.pdbx_seq_one_letter_code
_entity_poly.pdbx_strand_id
1 'polypeptide(L)'
;MDKGTQTMIDNLHKNTGKSLEEWITLVKNENFTKHDEVIQLLKANHNLKYGFANFIALKTKGTDAGSAENPDDLITKQYKG
;
A
#
# COMPACT_ATOMS: atom_id res chain seq x y z
N MET A 1 0.01 12.09 -8.83
CA MET A 1 0.86 11.53 -7.75
C MET A 1 1.65 12.64 -7.11
N ASP A 2 1.33 12.97 -5.86
CA ASP A 2 2.08 13.93 -5.05
C ASP A 2 3.51 13.45 -4.74
N LYS A 3 4.45 14.40 -4.53
CA LYS A 3 5.85 14.10 -4.16
C LYS A 3 5.96 13.17 -2.93
N GLY A 4 5.03 13.28 -1.98
CA GLY A 4 4.98 12.41 -0.81
C GLY A 4 4.70 10.95 -1.17
N THR A 5 3.79 10.70 -2.11
CA THR A 5 3.46 9.37 -2.61
C THR A 5 4.66 8.75 -3.33
N GLN A 6 5.34 9.51 -4.18
CA GLN A 6 6.54 9.03 -4.88
C GLN A 6 7.65 8.65 -3.89
N THR A 7 7.90 9.50 -2.90
CA THR A 7 8.91 9.25 -1.85
C THR A 7 8.57 7.98 -1.06
N MET A 8 7.29 7.73 -0.79
CA MET A 8 6.85 6.51 -0.10
C MET A 8 7.09 5.26 -0.95
N ILE A 9 6.80 5.32 -2.26
CA ILE A 9 7.06 4.22 -3.20
C ILE A 9 8.56 3.92 -3.28
N ASP A 10 9.39 4.95 -3.41
CA ASP A 10 10.83 4.80 -3.47
C ASP A 10 11.39 4.22 -2.17
N ASN A 11 10.90 4.70 -1.02
CA ASN A 11 11.29 4.18 0.29
C ASN A 11 10.81 2.73 0.50
N LEU A 12 9.59 2.40 0.07
CA LEU A 12 9.09 1.03 0.11
C LEU A 12 10.01 0.12 -0.69
N HIS A 13 10.33 0.47 -1.93
CA HIS A 13 11.24 -0.32 -2.76
C HIS A 13 12.63 -0.44 -2.14
N LYS A 14 13.20 0.65 -1.62
CA LYS A 14 14.52 0.63 -0.96
C LYS A 14 14.55 -0.22 0.32
N ASN A 15 13.48 -0.23 1.11
CA ASN A 15 13.43 -0.98 2.38
C ASN A 15 13.06 -2.45 2.18
N THR A 16 12.29 -2.76 1.13
CA THR A 16 11.66 -4.09 0.96
C THR A 16 12.20 -4.85 -0.24
N GLY A 17 12.91 -4.19 -1.14
CA GLY A 17 13.39 -4.74 -2.41
C GLY A 17 12.29 -5.00 -3.44
N LYS A 18 11.03 -4.64 -3.15
CA LYS A 18 9.87 -4.86 -4.03
C LYS A 18 9.16 -3.57 -4.37
N SER A 19 8.68 -3.47 -5.61
CA SER A 19 7.89 -2.32 -6.05
C SER A 19 6.47 -2.36 -5.45
N LEU A 20 5.80 -1.21 -5.44
CA LEU A 20 4.40 -1.14 -4.99
C LEU A 20 3.51 -2.07 -5.82
N GLU A 21 3.74 -2.16 -7.13
CA GLU A 21 2.95 -3.00 -8.03
C GLU A 21 3.14 -4.49 -7.70
N GLU A 22 4.37 -4.92 -7.41
CA GLU A 22 4.63 -6.30 -6.96
C GLU A 22 3.90 -6.61 -5.66
N TRP A 23 3.87 -5.66 -4.71
CA TRP A 23 3.13 -5.81 -3.47
C TRP A 23 1.63 -5.93 -3.71
N ILE A 24 1.07 -5.08 -4.58
CA ILE A 24 -0.34 -5.15 -4.95
C ILE A 24 -0.65 -6.50 -5.58
N THR A 25 0.16 -6.97 -6.53
CA THR A 25 -0.04 -8.29 -7.16
C THR A 25 0.04 -9.43 -6.16
N LEU A 26 0.99 -9.39 -5.22
CA LEU A 26 1.13 -10.39 -4.16
C LEU A 26 -0.13 -10.43 -3.29
N VAL A 27 -0.59 -9.26 -2.84
CA VAL A 27 -1.79 -9.16 -1.99
C VAL A 27 -3.06 -9.58 -2.76
N LYS A 28 -3.16 -9.26 -4.05
CA LYS A 28 -4.28 -9.69 -4.90
C LYS A 28 -4.31 -11.20 -5.09
N ASN A 29 -3.16 -11.85 -5.25
CA ASN A 29 -3.08 -13.31 -5.38
C ASN A 29 -3.56 -14.05 -4.12
N GLU A 30 -3.37 -13.45 -2.95
CA GLU A 30 -3.79 -14.02 -1.67
C GLU A 30 -5.30 -13.87 -1.39
N ASN A 31 -6.07 -13.20 -2.27
CA ASN A 31 -7.53 -13.05 -2.17
C ASN A 31 -8.03 -12.46 -0.83
N PHE A 32 -7.33 -11.47 -0.28
CA PHE A 32 -7.80 -10.80 0.94
C PHE A 32 -9.07 -9.97 0.69
N THR A 33 -10.08 -10.19 1.53
CA THR A 33 -11.30 -9.39 1.56
C THR A 33 -11.17 -8.14 2.44
N LYS A 34 -10.32 -8.19 3.47
CA LYS A 34 -10.21 -7.09 4.45
C LYS A 34 -8.87 -6.39 4.39
N HIS A 35 -8.93 -5.07 4.49
CA HIS A 35 -7.75 -4.20 4.60
C HIS A 35 -6.83 -4.59 5.77
N ASP A 36 -7.40 -4.97 6.91
CA ASP A 36 -6.62 -5.35 8.10
C ASP A 36 -5.83 -6.65 7.89
N GLU A 37 -6.39 -7.61 7.15
CA GLU A 37 -5.72 -8.89 6.83
C GLU A 37 -4.46 -8.64 6.00
N VAL A 38 -4.53 -7.71 5.03
CA VAL A 38 -3.36 -7.27 4.24
C VAL A 38 -2.30 -6.67 5.15
N ILE A 39 -2.69 -5.78 6.07
CA ILE A 39 -1.73 -5.16 7.00
C ILE A 39 -1.05 -6.22 7.87
N GLN A 40 -1.83 -7.16 8.41
CA GLN A 40 -1.31 -8.24 9.26
C GLN A 40 -0.34 -9.14 8.49
N LEU A 41 -0.67 -9.53 7.25
CA LEU A 41 0.20 -10.33 6.40
C LEU A 41 1.53 -9.62 6.15
N LEU A 42 1.47 -8.35 5.74
CA LEU A 42 2.65 -7.54 5.43
C LEU A 42 3.54 -7.33 6.66
N LYS A 43 2.94 -7.21 7.85
CA LYS A 43 3.66 -7.15 9.12
C LYS A 43 4.25 -8.51 9.50
N ALA A 44 3.50 -9.58 9.40
CA ALA A 44 3.90 -10.91 9.87
C ALA A 44 4.94 -11.55 8.94
N ASN A 45 4.71 -11.52 7.63
CA ASN A 45 5.55 -12.20 6.64
C ASN A 45 6.74 -11.34 6.18
N HIS A 46 6.57 -10.02 6.17
CA HIS A 46 7.54 -9.11 5.57
C HIS A 46 8.07 -8.04 6.53
N ASN A 47 7.69 -8.13 7.82
CA ASN A 47 8.10 -7.21 8.87
C ASN A 47 7.93 -5.73 8.49
N LEU A 48 6.89 -5.45 7.71
CA LEU A 48 6.61 -4.11 7.21
C LEU A 48 6.11 -3.23 8.34
N LYS A 49 6.59 -1.99 8.38
CA LYS A 49 6.04 -0.97 9.27
C LYS A 49 4.59 -0.69 8.90
N TYR A 50 3.79 -0.31 9.89
CA TYR A 50 2.37 -0.01 9.72
C TYR A 50 2.09 0.97 8.56
N GLY A 51 2.93 2.01 8.39
CA GLY A 51 2.79 2.97 7.30
C GLY A 51 2.89 2.34 5.90
N PHE A 52 3.88 1.47 5.68
CA PHE A 52 4.03 0.75 4.40
C PHE A 52 2.92 -0.27 4.19
N ALA A 53 2.57 -1.03 5.22
CA ALA A 53 1.52 -2.03 5.15
C ALA A 53 0.16 -1.40 4.84
N ASN A 54 -0.18 -0.30 5.50
CA ASN A 54 -1.40 0.46 5.26
C ASN A 54 -1.40 1.10 3.86
N PHE A 55 -0.25 1.62 3.40
CA PHE A 55 -0.12 2.19 2.06
C PHE A 55 -0.38 1.16 0.96
N ILE A 56 0.22 -0.03 1.05
CA ILE A 56 -0.02 -1.12 0.10
C ILE A 56 -1.49 -1.54 0.12
N ALA A 57 -2.08 -1.72 1.30
CA ALA A 57 -3.48 -2.13 1.43
C ALA A 57 -4.46 -1.11 0.82
N LEU A 58 -4.23 0.19 1.05
CA LEU A 58 -5.00 1.28 0.42
C LEU A 58 -4.86 1.26 -1.11
N LYS A 59 -3.62 1.16 -1.62
CA LYS A 59 -3.36 1.13 -3.06
C LYS A 59 -3.90 -0.15 -3.73
N THR A 60 -3.88 -1.28 -3.03
CA THR A 60 -4.47 -2.54 -3.52
C THR A 60 -5.98 -2.41 -3.67
N LYS A 61 -6.67 -1.84 -2.67
CA LYS A 61 -8.12 -1.61 -2.74
C LYS A 61 -8.50 -0.59 -3.81
N GLY A 62 -7.75 0.51 -3.92
CA GLY A 62 -7.97 1.55 -4.95
C GLY A 62 -7.63 1.11 -6.37
N THR A 63 -6.80 0.07 -6.55
CA THR A 63 -6.55 -0.54 -7.87
C THR A 63 -7.56 -1.65 -8.21
N ASP A 64 -8.37 -2.10 -7.26
CA ASP A 64 -9.41 -3.12 -7.47
C ASP A 64 -10.79 -2.50 -7.67
N ALA A 65 -11.08 -1.41 -6.95
CA ALA A 65 -12.21 -0.54 -7.26
C ALA A 65 -11.87 0.29 -8.52
N GLY A 66 -12.16 -0.26 -9.70
CA GLY A 66 -11.83 0.34 -10.99
C GLY A 66 -12.05 1.86 -11.05
N SER A 67 -10.94 2.60 -11.06
CA SER A 67 -10.84 4.02 -11.42
C SER A 67 -11.80 5.02 -10.77
N ALA A 68 -12.33 4.74 -9.57
CA ALA A 68 -13.22 5.69 -8.88
C ALA A 68 -12.71 5.98 -7.47
N GLU A 69 -12.56 7.27 -7.18
CA GLU A 69 -12.11 7.87 -5.92
C GLU A 69 -10.60 7.91 -5.71
N ASN A 70 -10.03 9.02 -6.19
CA ASN A 70 -8.67 9.53 -5.99
C ASN A 70 -7.93 8.91 -4.77
N PRO A 71 -7.19 7.80 -4.93
CA PRO A 71 -6.49 7.14 -3.82
C PRO A 71 -5.39 8.04 -3.24
N ASP A 72 -4.99 9.09 -3.97
CA ASP A 72 -4.05 10.09 -3.49
C ASP A 72 -4.68 11.00 -2.39
N ASP A 73 -6.01 11.16 -2.32
CA ASP A 73 -6.70 11.98 -1.29
C ASP A 73 -6.73 11.31 0.10
N LEU A 74 -6.79 9.98 0.16
CA LEU A 74 -6.74 9.24 1.43
C LEU A 74 -5.31 9.18 1.98
N ILE A 75 -4.32 9.07 1.09
CA ILE A 75 -2.90 9.07 1.46
C ILE A 75 -2.49 10.46 1.95
N THR A 76 -2.88 11.53 1.25
CA THR A 76 -2.52 12.92 1.63
C THR A 76 -3.06 13.34 3.00
N LYS A 77 -4.20 12.80 3.45
CA LYS A 77 -4.73 13.07 4.80
C LYS A 77 -3.93 12.40 5.92
N GLN A 78 -3.27 11.28 5.65
CA GLN A 78 -2.57 10.49 6.68
C GLN A 78 -1.11 10.94 6.91
N TYR A 79 -0.53 11.70 5.96
CA TYR A 79 0.84 12.22 6.04
C TYR A 79 0.91 13.74 6.29
N LYS A 80 -0.23 14.42 6.48
CA LYS A 80 -0.32 15.81 6.95
C LYS A 80 -0.49 15.89 8.47
N GLY A 81 0.38 15.20 9.21
CA GLY A 81 0.57 15.40 10.65
C GLY A 81 1.69 16.39 10.90
#